data_AF-A0AAU1K1L5-F1
#
_entry.id   AF-A0AAU1K1L5-F1
#
_cell.length_a   1.000
_cell.length_b   1.000
_cell.length_c   1.000
_cell.angle_alpha   90.00
_cell.angle_beta   90.00
_cell.angle_gamma   90.00
#
_symmetry.space_group_name_H-M   'P 1'
#
loop_
_entity.id
_entity.type
_entity.pdbx_description
1 polymer ?
#
loop_
_entity_poly.entity_id
_entity_poly.type
_entity_poly.pdbx_seq_one_letter_code
_entity_poly.pdbx_strand_id
1 'polypeptide(L)'
;MNDDVIGTVIRFAASGGAIDVRIDQDNPAVRDLLTMLPLTLTFEDFNGAEKIAYPPRDIRTAGSPPSSAGAGDLAIYVPWGDIAFFYEGERGAPSADIVHLGVFDASREQFEALEEGDVTVTIAD
;
A
#
# COMPACT_ATOMS: atom_id res chain seq x y z
N MET A 1 3.75 24.56 -8.70
CA MET A 1 2.86 23.43 -8.40
C MET A 1 3.66 22.58 -7.43
N ASN A 2 3.10 22.22 -6.27
CA ASN A 2 3.83 21.37 -5.34
C ASN A 2 3.87 19.98 -5.98
N ASP A 3 4.98 19.64 -6.65
CA ASP A 3 5.25 18.31 -7.20
C ASP A 3 5.69 17.31 -6.11
N ASP A 4 5.46 17.67 -4.84
CA ASP A 4 5.77 16.86 -3.67
C ASP A 4 4.58 15.97 -3.36
N VAL A 5 4.82 14.66 -3.40
CA VAL A 5 3.83 13.63 -3.07
C VAL A 5 3.81 13.32 -1.56
N ILE A 6 4.83 13.75 -0.81
CA ILE A 6 4.92 13.53 0.63
C ILE A 6 3.78 14.27 1.33
N GLY A 7 3.13 13.59 2.26
CA GLY A 7 1.94 14.08 2.97
C GLY A 7 0.63 13.79 2.26
N THR A 8 0.65 13.29 1.02
CA THR A 8 -0.56 12.75 0.36
C THR A 8 -1.12 11.61 1.21
N VAL A 9 -2.42 11.60 1.41
CA VAL A 9 -3.13 10.50 2.06
C VAL A 9 -3.88 9.72 1.00
N ILE A 10 -3.60 8.43 0.89
CA ILE A 10 -4.33 7.50 0.06
C ILE A 10 -5.31 6.75 0.96
N ARG A 11 -6.60 6.84 0.66
CA ARG A 11 -7.66 6.15 1.38
C ARG A 11 -8.07 4.87 0.68
N PHE A 12 -8.02 3.76 1.40
CA PHE A 12 -8.51 2.45 1.01
C PHE A 12 -9.84 2.21 1.70
N ALA A 13 -10.96 2.42 1.00
CA ALA A 13 -12.30 2.37 1.56
C ALA A 13 -13.03 1.08 1.17
N ALA A 14 -13.49 0.35 2.17
CA ALA A 14 -14.39 -0.79 2.06
C ALA A 14 -15.77 -0.45 2.65
N SER A 15 -16.74 -1.36 2.52
CA SER A 15 -18.08 -1.21 3.09
C SER A 15 -18.08 -1.05 4.62
N GLY A 16 -17.18 -1.77 5.31
CA GLY A 16 -17.08 -1.82 6.78
C GLY A 16 -16.12 -0.80 7.40
N GLY A 17 -15.34 -0.07 6.61
CA GLY A 17 -14.34 0.87 7.13
C GLY A 17 -13.36 1.37 6.08
N ALA A 18 -12.37 2.15 6.50
CA ALA A 18 -11.31 2.61 5.63
C ALA A 18 -9.96 2.61 6.35
N ILE A 19 -8.89 2.40 5.61
CA ILE A 19 -7.50 2.58 6.07
C ILE A 19 -6.90 3.74 5.28
N ASP A 20 -6.32 4.70 6.00
CA ASP A 20 -5.60 5.83 5.42
C ASP A 20 -4.10 5.55 5.46
N VAL A 21 -3.47 5.61 4.29
CA VAL A 21 -2.02 5.47 4.11
C VAL A 21 -1.43 6.84 3.84
N ARG A 22 -0.50 7.27 4.67
CA ARG A 22 0.25 8.50 4.48
C ARG A 22 1.52 8.23 3.70
N ILE A 23 1.66 8.91 2.56
CA ILE A 23 2.91 8.94 1.80
C ILE A 23 3.95 9.72 2.60
N ASP A 24 5.06 9.07 2.93
CA ASP A 24 6.16 9.63 3.72
C ASP A 24 7.48 9.70 2.93
N GLN A 25 7.50 9.18 1.70
CA GLN A 25 8.64 9.22 0.79
C GLN A 25 8.18 9.47 -0.65
N ASP A 26 8.98 10.22 -1.40
CA ASP A 26 8.80 10.40 -2.83
C ASP A 26 9.67 9.40 -3.60
N ASN A 27 9.03 8.47 -4.32
CA ASN A 27 9.71 7.50 -5.17
C ASN A 27 8.87 7.17 -6.44
N PRO A 28 9.50 6.58 -7.49
CA PRO A 28 8.81 6.23 -8.73
C PRO A 28 7.55 5.36 -8.54
N ALA A 29 7.56 4.40 -7.61
CA ALA A 29 6.43 3.53 -7.38
C ALA A 29 5.23 4.28 -6.78
N VAL A 30 5.46 5.16 -5.80
CA VAL A 30 4.43 6.05 -5.23
C VAL A 30 3.82 6.93 -6.31
N ARG A 31 4.66 7.59 -7.11
CA ARG A 31 4.18 8.46 -8.20
C ARG A 31 3.33 7.68 -9.20
N ASP A 32 3.77 6.48 -9.60
CA ASP A 32 3.04 5.66 -10.56
C ASP A 32 1.72 5.12 -9.98
N LEU A 33 1.69 4.71 -8.69
CA LEU A 33 0.46 4.37 -7.97
C LEU A 33 -0.55 5.53 -8.01
N LEU A 34 -0.12 6.74 -7.69
CA LEU A 34 -0.99 7.93 -7.69
C LEU A 34 -1.62 8.21 -9.06
N THR A 35 -0.93 7.90 -10.17
CA THR A 35 -1.50 8.05 -11.52
C THR A 35 -2.64 7.08 -11.84
N MET A 36 -2.78 6.00 -11.08
CA MET A 36 -3.83 5.01 -11.27
C MET A 36 -5.10 5.32 -10.46
N LEU A 37 -5.02 6.25 -9.50
CA LEU A 37 -6.15 6.55 -8.63
C LEU A 37 -7.20 7.43 -9.36
N PRO A 38 -8.51 7.18 -9.13
CA PRO A 38 -9.07 6.13 -8.29
C PRO A 38 -9.02 4.75 -8.96
N LEU A 39 -8.89 3.69 -8.15
CA LEU A 39 -8.97 2.30 -8.61
C LEU A 39 -9.66 1.41 -7.57
N THR A 40 -10.10 0.23 -8.01
CA THR A 40 -10.73 -0.79 -7.14
C THR A 40 -9.82 -2.00 -7.01
N LEU A 41 -9.64 -2.47 -5.78
CA LEU A 41 -8.85 -3.66 -5.43
C LEU A 41 -9.70 -4.66 -4.66
N THR A 42 -9.31 -5.93 -4.71
CA THR A 42 -9.81 -6.98 -3.81
C THR A 42 -8.63 -7.46 -2.98
N PHE A 43 -8.78 -7.45 -1.65
CA PHE A 43 -7.72 -7.88 -0.74
C PHE A 43 -7.97 -9.30 -0.23
N GLU A 44 -6.88 -10.03 0.02
CA GLU A 44 -6.88 -11.31 0.72
C GLU A 44 -5.84 -11.35 1.83
N ASP A 45 -6.06 -12.21 2.82
CA ASP A 45 -5.07 -12.51 3.85
C ASP A 45 -3.92 -13.36 3.29
N PHE A 46 -2.70 -12.94 3.55
CA PHE A 46 -1.50 -13.68 3.24
C PHE A 46 -0.71 -14.02 4.51
N ASN A 47 -0.60 -15.32 4.79
CA ASN A 47 0.14 -15.90 5.91
C ASN A 47 -0.22 -15.36 7.31
N GLY A 48 -1.40 -14.74 7.49
CA GLY A 48 -1.79 -14.15 8.77
C GLY A 48 -0.91 -12.96 9.19
N ALA A 49 -0.20 -12.32 8.26
CA ALA A 49 0.65 -11.16 8.54
C ALA A 49 0.41 -9.97 7.60
N GLU A 50 -0.12 -10.22 6.40
CA GLU A 50 -0.23 -9.22 5.35
C GLU A 50 -1.61 -9.28 4.67
N LYS A 51 -2.17 -8.13 4.28
CA LYS A 51 -3.27 -8.09 3.31
C LYS A 51 -2.70 -7.72 1.95
N ILE A 52 -2.89 -8.57 0.95
CA ILE A 52 -2.33 -8.36 -0.39
C ILE A 52 -3.43 -8.09 -1.42
N ALA A 53 -3.12 -7.29 -2.43
CA ALA A 53 -3.97 -7.06 -3.59
C ALA A 53 -3.16 -6.80 -4.85
N TYR A 54 -3.70 -7.21 -6.00
CA TYR A 54 -3.05 -7.01 -7.30
C TYR A 54 -3.65 -5.78 -8.00
N PRO A 55 -2.83 -4.76 -8.33
CA PRO A 55 -3.29 -3.63 -9.14
C PRO A 55 -3.64 -4.05 -10.58
N PRO A 56 -4.42 -3.24 -11.32
CA PRO A 56 -4.85 -3.58 -12.69
C PRO A 56 -3.70 -3.65 -13.72
N ARG A 57 -2.51 -3.18 -13.33
CA ARG A 57 -1.23 -3.33 -14.03
C ARG A 57 -0.10 -3.24 -13.01
N ASP A 58 1.06 -3.76 -13.36
CA ASP A 58 2.27 -3.61 -12.54
C ASP A 58 2.56 -2.12 -12.27
N ILE A 59 2.96 -1.83 -11.03
CA ILE A 59 3.46 -0.53 -10.63
C ILE A 59 4.92 -0.41 -11.06
N ARG A 60 5.29 0.72 -11.65
CA ARG A 60 6.67 0.99 -12.06
C ARG A 60 7.54 1.23 -10.83
N THR A 61 8.35 0.23 -10.48
CA THR A 61 9.25 0.29 -9.32
C THR A 61 10.68 0.71 -9.67
N ALA A 62 11.08 0.64 -10.95
CA ALA A 62 12.43 0.96 -11.39
C ALA A 62 12.87 2.36 -10.93
N GLY A 63 14.02 2.42 -10.24
CA GLY A 63 14.56 3.66 -9.67
C GLY A 63 14.07 3.96 -8.24
N SER A 64 13.15 3.16 -7.68
CA SER A 64 12.83 3.22 -6.25
C SER A 64 13.94 2.57 -5.42
N PRO A 65 14.23 3.08 -4.22
CA PRO A 65 15.25 2.49 -3.35
C PRO A 65 14.78 1.13 -2.82
N PRO A 66 15.70 0.16 -2.63
CA PRO A 66 15.44 -1.03 -1.83
C PRO A 66 14.92 -0.66 -0.43
N SER A 67 13.94 -1.39 0.07
CA SER A 67 13.35 -1.14 1.40
C SER A 67 13.11 -2.42 2.19
N SER A 68 12.64 -2.28 3.41
CA SER A 68 12.01 -3.35 4.18
C SER A 68 10.64 -2.89 4.68
N ALA A 69 9.75 -3.85 4.89
CA ALA A 69 8.42 -3.62 5.42
C ALA A 69 8.21 -4.45 6.69
N GLY A 70 7.33 -3.95 7.56
CA GLY A 70 6.85 -4.61 8.76
C GLY A 70 5.55 -3.94 9.21
N ALA A 71 5.07 -4.27 10.41
CA ALA A 71 3.79 -3.75 10.90
C ALA A 71 3.69 -2.21 10.74
N GLY A 72 2.63 -1.77 10.03
CA GLY A 72 2.37 -0.36 9.73
C GLY A 72 2.83 0.13 8.35
N ASP A 73 3.39 -0.75 7.51
CA ASP A 73 3.86 -0.40 6.16
C ASP A 73 2.93 -0.86 5.05
N LEU A 74 2.73 0.03 4.09
CA LEU A 74 2.28 -0.33 2.75
C LEU A 74 3.51 -0.46 1.84
N ALA A 75 3.64 -1.58 1.14
CA ALA A 75 4.73 -1.80 0.20
C ALA A 75 4.30 -2.57 -1.05
N ILE A 76 5.17 -2.58 -2.05
CA ILE A 76 5.12 -3.51 -3.18
C ILE A 76 6.11 -4.64 -2.96
N TYR A 77 5.65 -5.88 -3.13
CA TYR A 77 6.56 -7.01 -3.33
C TYR A 77 6.82 -7.19 -4.83
N VAL A 78 7.98 -6.72 -5.27
CA VAL A 78 8.37 -6.58 -6.69
C VAL A 78 8.26 -7.89 -7.49
N PRO A 79 8.62 -9.08 -6.95
CA PRO A 79 8.51 -10.32 -7.70
C PRO A 79 7.10 -10.69 -8.15
N TRP A 80 6.07 -10.24 -7.42
CA TRP A 80 4.66 -10.55 -7.72
C TRP A 80 3.87 -9.32 -8.19
N GLY A 81 4.34 -8.11 -7.89
CA GLY A 81 3.69 -6.86 -8.30
C GLY A 81 2.44 -6.52 -7.48
N ASP A 82 2.24 -7.18 -6.35
CA ASP A 82 1.16 -6.93 -5.40
C ASP A 82 1.48 -5.76 -4.45
N ILE A 83 0.42 -5.11 -3.99
CA ILE A 83 0.44 -4.19 -2.86
C ILE A 83 0.17 -5.00 -1.60
N ALA A 84 0.99 -4.81 -0.57
CA ALA A 84 0.87 -5.49 0.71
C ALA A 84 0.77 -4.49 1.86
N PHE A 85 -0.31 -4.62 2.65
CA PHE A 85 -0.43 -4.04 3.99
C PHE A 85 0.17 -5.00 5.00
N PHE A 86 1.32 -4.65 5.58
CA PHE A 86 1.94 -5.42 6.65
C PHE A 86 1.33 -5.01 7.99
N TYR A 87 0.50 -5.86 8.59
CA TYR A 87 -0.15 -5.56 9.87
C TYR A 87 0.47 -6.33 11.05
N GLU A 88 1.33 -7.31 10.78
CA GLU A 88 2.19 -7.98 11.75
C GLU A 88 3.65 -8.02 11.24
N GLY A 89 4.57 -8.40 12.12
CA GLY A 89 5.98 -8.66 11.78
C GLY A 89 6.92 -7.47 11.97
N GLU A 90 8.21 -7.79 12.11
CA GLU A 90 9.28 -6.81 12.28
C GLU A 90 9.96 -6.50 10.94
N ARG A 91 10.42 -5.26 10.78
CA ARG A 91 11.22 -4.88 9.60
C ARG A 91 12.53 -5.65 9.57
N GLY A 92 12.75 -6.38 8.48
CA GLY A 92 14.03 -7.02 8.18
C GLY A 92 15.07 -6.05 7.60
N ALA A 93 16.15 -6.64 7.07
CA ALA A 93 17.12 -5.90 6.27
C ALA A 93 16.48 -5.45 4.94
N PRO A 94 16.83 -4.26 4.42
CA PRO A 94 16.33 -3.81 3.12
C PRO A 94 16.65 -4.78 1.97
N SER A 95 15.69 -4.99 1.08
CA SER A 95 15.79 -5.82 -0.13
C SER A 95 15.31 -5.04 -1.35
N ALA A 96 15.87 -5.35 -2.53
CA ALA A 96 15.39 -4.81 -3.79
C ALA A 96 14.01 -5.37 -4.19
N ASP A 97 13.57 -6.44 -3.52
CA ASP A 97 12.26 -7.06 -3.74
C ASP A 97 11.12 -6.29 -3.04
N ILE A 98 11.43 -5.33 -2.18
CA ILE A 98 10.44 -4.54 -1.45
C ILE A 98 10.61 -3.06 -1.80
N VAL A 99 9.51 -2.42 -2.20
CA VAL A 99 9.45 -0.97 -2.39
C VAL A 99 8.41 -0.38 -1.46
N HIS A 100 8.85 0.56 -0.62
CA HIS A 100 7.98 1.27 0.31
C HIS A 100 7.03 2.23 -0.40
N LEU A 101 5.76 2.23 -0.01
CA LEU A 101 4.75 3.15 -0.54
C LEU A 101 4.31 4.18 0.51
N GLY A 102 4.16 3.77 1.77
CA GLY A 102 3.72 4.67 2.83
C GLY A 102 3.46 3.96 4.13
N VAL A 103 2.97 4.70 5.11
CA VAL A 103 2.68 4.19 6.45
C VAL A 103 1.23 4.39 6.83
N PHE A 104 0.70 3.51 7.65
CA PHE A 104 -0.67 3.59 8.16
C PHE A 104 -0.73 3.25 9.65
N ASP A 105 -1.87 3.54 10.25
CA ASP A 105 -2.26 3.05 11.57
C ASP A 105 -3.70 2.55 11.45
N ALA A 106 -3.90 1.26 11.72
CA ALA A 106 -5.17 0.57 11.47
C ALA A 106 -5.44 -0.49 12.53
N SER A 107 -6.70 -0.59 12.93
CA SER A 107 -7.18 -1.66 13.81
C SER A 107 -7.40 -2.96 13.04
N ARG A 108 -7.53 -4.06 13.80
CA ARG A 108 -7.85 -5.36 13.24
C ARG A 108 -9.18 -5.35 12.47
N GLU A 109 -10.19 -4.66 13.00
CA GLU A 109 -11.50 -4.55 12.36
C GLU A 109 -11.42 -3.83 11.02
N GLN A 110 -10.53 -2.83 10.88
CA GLN A 110 -10.30 -2.16 9.60
C GLN A 110 -9.66 -3.09 8.56
N PHE A 111 -8.78 -4.01 8.99
CA PHE A 111 -8.21 -5.03 8.10
C PHE A 111 -9.22 -6.08 7.68
N GLU A 112 -10.04 -6.56 8.62
CA GLU A 112 -11.11 -7.51 8.34
C GLU A 112 -12.11 -6.90 7.33
N ALA A 113 -12.41 -5.60 7.44
CA ALA A 113 -13.27 -4.91 6.49
C ALA A 113 -12.71 -4.86 5.05
N LEU A 114 -11.39 -4.88 4.85
CA LEU A 114 -10.81 -4.90 3.50
C LEU A 114 -11.07 -6.21 2.75
N GLU A 115 -11.34 -7.31 3.47
CA GLU A 115 -11.66 -8.62 2.88
C GLU A 115 -13.14 -8.75 2.50
N GLU A 116 -13.99 -7.84 2.97
CA GLU A 116 -15.45 -7.89 2.77
C GLU A 116 -15.92 -7.32 1.42
N GLY A 117 -15.05 -7.37 0.40
CA GLY A 117 -15.37 -7.06 -0.99
C GLY A 117 -14.43 -6.06 -1.64
N ASP A 118 -15.01 -5.22 -2.49
CA ASP A 118 -14.26 -4.24 -3.28
C ASP A 118 -13.78 -3.08 -2.40
N VAL A 119 -12.48 -2.81 -2.46
CA VAL A 119 -11.82 -1.68 -1.81
C VAL A 119 -11.59 -0.59 -2.85
N THR A 120 -12.21 0.57 -2.65
CA THR A 120 -11.97 1.76 -3.47
C THR A 120 -10.79 2.54 -2.94
N VAL A 121 -9.78 2.73 -3.77
CA VAL A 121 -8.56 3.46 -3.43
C VAL A 121 -8.60 4.85 -4.07
N THR A 122 -8.44 5.90 -3.25
CA THR A 122 -8.56 7.31 -3.65
C THR A 122 -7.53 8.17 -2.95
N ILE A 123 -7.27 9.38 -3.46
CA ILE A 123 -6.60 10.42 -2.68
C ILE A 123 -7.64 11.02 -1.74
N ALA A 124 -7.33 11.12 -0.45
CA ALA A 124 -8.20 11.74 0.54
C ALA A 124 -8.15 13.28 0.42
N ASP A 125 -9.29 13.92 0.66
CA ASP A 125 -9.45 15.38 0.69
C ASP A 125 -8.83 16.05 1.93
#